data_AF-A0A5F8G324-F1
#
_entry.id   AF-A0A5F8G324-F1
#
_cell.length_a   1.000
_cell.length_b   1.000
_cell.length_c   1.000
_cell.angle_alpha   90.00
_cell.angle_beta   90.00
_cell.angle_gamma   90.00
#
_symmetry.space_group_name_H-M   'P 1'
#
loop_
_entity.id
_entity.type
_entity.pdbx_description
1 polymer ?
#
loop_
_entity_poly.entity_id
_entity_poly.type
_entity_poly.pdbx_seq_one_letter_code
_entity_poly.pdbx_strand_id
1 'polypeptide(L)'
;MAWPLVCLSLLSFCSGSLSQDVVTQPPSASAALGSSARLSCTLSSELSGRTVVWHQQSPGKAPRYLLYIYSSGGTGRGDGIPERFSGSGSGTNRFLS
;
A
#
# COMPACT_ATOMS: atom_id res chain seq x y z
N MET A 1 -21.95 43.84 -19.00
CA MET A 1 -20.57 43.32 -19.07
C MET A 1 -20.35 42.39 -17.88
N ALA A 2 -20.79 41.13 -17.98
CA ALA A 2 -20.74 40.14 -16.88
C ALA A 2 -19.69 39.03 -17.12
N TRP A 3 -18.89 39.17 -18.18
CA TRP A 3 -17.82 38.24 -18.57
C TRP A 3 -16.77 37.95 -17.49
N PRO A 4 -16.34 38.93 -16.64
CA PRO A 4 -15.34 38.66 -15.61
C PRO A 4 -15.82 37.64 -14.57
N LEU A 5 -17.13 37.67 -14.24
CA LEU A 5 -17.74 36.77 -13.26
C LEU A 5 -17.89 35.34 -13.82
N VAL A 6 -18.19 35.22 -15.11
CA VAL A 6 -18.24 33.93 -15.82
C VAL A 6 -16.84 33.29 -15.85
N CYS A 7 -15.80 34.06 -16.20
CA CYS A 7 -14.42 33.56 -16.18
C CYS A 7 -13.96 33.13 -14.77
N LEU A 8 -14.32 33.88 -13.72
CA LEU A 8 -13.98 33.52 -12.34
C LEU A 8 -14.68 32.22 -11.90
N SER A 9 -15.93 32.00 -12.33
CA SER A 9 -16.67 30.76 -12.04
C SER A 9 -16.07 29.53 -12.72
N LEU A 10 -15.57 29.67 -13.96
CA LEU A 10 -14.87 28.62 -14.71
C LEU A 10 -13.51 28.26 -14.07
N LEU A 11 -12.79 29.25 -13.54
CA LEU A 11 -11.53 29.04 -12.82
C LEU A 11 -11.75 28.33 -11.48
N SER A 12 -12.84 28.65 -10.76
CA SER A 12 -13.22 27.96 -9.51
C SER A 12 -13.58 26.49 -9.73
N PHE A 13 -14.09 26.13 -10.92
CA PHE A 13 -14.45 24.75 -11.28
C PHE A 13 -13.25 23.84 -11.58
N CYS A 14 -12.03 24.40 -11.64
CA CYS A 14 -10.79 23.66 -11.89
C CYS A 14 -10.01 23.36 -10.60
N SER A 15 -10.67 23.34 -9.44
CA SER A 15 -10.08 22.79 -8.21
C SER A 15 -9.96 21.28 -8.35
N GLY A 16 -8.95 20.83 -9.12
CA GLY A 16 -8.60 19.43 -9.23
C GLY A 16 -8.37 18.87 -7.83
N SER A 17 -9.10 17.81 -7.49
CA SER A 17 -8.91 17.11 -6.23
C SER A 17 -7.55 16.41 -6.28
N LEU A 18 -6.62 16.82 -5.42
CA LEU A 18 -5.32 16.16 -5.23
C LEU A 18 -5.50 14.92 -4.35
N SER A 19 -6.33 13.98 -4.79
CA SER A 19 -6.36 12.65 -4.20
C SER A 19 -5.24 11.84 -4.86
N GLN A 20 -4.12 11.69 -4.15
CA GLN A 20 -3.01 10.88 -4.63
C GLN A 20 -3.13 9.47 -4.06
N ASP A 21 -3.24 8.48 -4.94
CA ASP A 21 -3.08 7.07 -4.59
C ASP A 21 -1.63 6.82 -4.17
N VAL A 22 -1.41 6.67 -2.86
CA VAL A 22 -0.07 6.53 -2.28
C VAL A 22 0.02 5.27 -1.43
N VAL A 23 1.16 4.59 -1.55
CA VAL A 23 1.54 3.47 -0.69
C VAL A 23 2.87 3.83 -0.03
N THR A 24 2.88 3.88 1.31
CA THR A 24 4.05 4.29 2.09
C THR A 24 4.62 3.10 2.85
N GLN A 25 5.94 2.90 2.72
CA GLN A 25 6.69 1.88 3.47
C GLN A 25 7.94 2.52 4.10
N PRO A 26 8.40 2.06 5.28
CA PRO A 26 9.70 2.45 5.79
C PRO A 26 10.83 2.04 4.82
N PRO A 27 11.91 2.83 4.70
CA PRO A 27 13.00 2.53 3.79
C PRO A 27 13.77 1.25 4.16
N SER A 28 13.73 0.85 5.44
CA SER A 28 14.38 -0.36 5.94
C SER A 28 13.76 -0.83 7.25
N ALA A 29 13.89 -2.12 7.55
CA ALA A 29 13.62 -2.71 8.85
C ALA A 29 14.68 -3.76 9.17
N SER A 30 14.97 -3.94 10.46
CA SER A 30 15.94 -4.92 10.96
C SER A 30 15.40 -5.60 12.21
N ALA A 31 15.77 -6.86 12.41
CA ALA A 31 15.46 -7.63 13.61
C ALA A 31 16.69 -8.44 14.02
N ALA A 32 16.74 -8.84 15.30
CA ALA A 32 17.76 -9.76 15.78
C ALA A 32 17.63 -11.13 15.10
N LEU A 33 18.74 -11.86 14.99
CA LEU A 33 18.72 -13.23 14.49
C LEU A 33 17.75 -14.10 15.31
N GLY A 34 16.92 -14.88 14.62
CA GLY A 34 15.88 -15.72 15.24
C GLY A 34 14.60 -14.98 15.63
N SER A 35 14.55 -13.65 15.52
CA SER A 35 13.33 -12.86 15.72
C SER A 35 12.63 -12.58 14.39
N SER A 36 11.32 -12.29 14.43
CA SER A 36 10.57 -11.85 13.26
C SER A 36 10.77 -10.36 12.99
N ALA A 37 10.94 -10.00 11.72
CA ALA A 37 10.92 -8.61 11.27
C ALA A 37 9.51 -8.26 10.80
N ARG A 38 9.02 -7.06 11.13
CA ARG A 38 7.70 -6.60 10.70
C ARG A 38 7.84 -5.44 9.72
N LEU A 39 7.42 -5.66 8.48
CA LEU A 39 7.32 -4.61 7.47
C LEU A 39 5.91 -4.00 7.51
N SER A 40 5.81 -2.68 7.40
CA SER A 40 4.55 -1.95 7.33
C SER A 40 4.37 -1.29 5.98
N CYS A 41 3.12 -1.25 5.54
CA CYS A 41 2.65 -0.61 4.33
C CYS A 41 1.36 0.15 4.67
N THR A 42 1.36 1.47 4.52
CA THR A 42 0.20 2.32 4.77
C THR A 42 -0.34 2.84 3.44
N LEU A 43 -1.61 2.55 3.18
CA LEU A 43 -2.35 2.99 2.00
C LEU A 43 -2.96 4.38 2.24
N SER A 44 -3.09 5.18 1.18
CA SER A 44 -3.98 6.34 1.21
C SER A 44 -5.43 5.88 1.44
N SER A 45 -6.29 6.81 1.90
CA SER A 45 -7.70 6.55 2.19
C SER A 45 -8.45 5.92 1.00
N GLU A 46 -8.11 6.38 -0.20
CA GLU A 46 -8.71 6.00 -1.48
C GLU A 46 -8.33 4.58 -1.89
N LEU A 47 -7.20 4.09 -1.38
CA LEU A 47 -6.71 2.74 -1.54
C LEU A 47 -7.12 1.80 -0.39
N SER A 48 -7.84 2.27 0.62
CA SER A 48 -8.22 1.44 1.79
C SER A 48 -8.89 0.11 1.44
N GLY A 49 -9.72 0.12 0.39
CA GLY A 49 -10.43 -1.06 -0.12
C GLY A 49 -9.59 -2.02 -0.99
N ARG A 50 -8.33 -1.68 -1.32
CA ARG A 50 -7.47 -2.50 -2.18
C ARG A 50 -6.81 -3.66 -1.41
N THR A 51 -6.61 -4.74 -2.15
CA THR A 51 -5.73 -5.85 -1.77
C THR A 51 -4.28 -5.42 -1.91
N VAL A 52 -3.44 -5.76 -0.93
CA VAL A 52 -2.00 -5.56 -0.99
C VAL A 52 -1.30 -6.88 -1.21
N VAL A 53 -0.30 -6.87 -2.08
CA VAL A 53 0.49 -8.06 -2.42
C VAL A 53 1.94 -7.82 -2.03
N TRP A 54 2.51 -8.73 -1.25
CA TRP A 54 3.91 -8.69 -0.84
C TRP A 54 4.76 -9.53 -1.78
N HIS A 55 5.85 -8.92 -2.25
CA HIS A 55 6.88 -9.59 -3.05
C HIS A 55 8.23 -9.47 -2.33
N GLN A 56 9.06 -10.50 -2.45
CA GLN A 56 10.45 -10.49 -2.02
C GLN A 56 11.36 -10.41 -3.24
N GLN A 57 12.31 -9.48 -3.24
CA GLN A 57 13.35 -9.42 -4.25
C GLN A 57 14.72 -9.46 -3.59
N SER A 58 15.52 -10.46 -3.93
CA SER A 58 16.94 -10.49 -3.57
C SER A 58 17.76 -9.82 -4.68
N PRO A 59 18.93 -9.24 -4.37
CA PRO A 59 19.81 -8.68 -5.39
C PRO A 59 20.07 -9.66 -6.54
N GLY A 60 19.87 -9.21 -7.78
CA GLY A 60 20.07 -10.02 -8.98
C GLY A 60 19.00 -11.09 -9.26
N LYS A 61 17.91 -11.15 -8.49
CA LYS A 61 16.80 -12.09 -8.71
C LYS A 61 15.52 -11.37 -9.13
N ALA A 62 14.65 -12.08 -9.85
CA ALA A 62 13.30 -11.61 -10.14
C ALA A 62 12.47 -11.50 -8.84
N PRO A 63 11.48 -10.60 -8.79
CA PRO A 63 10.52 -10.56 -7.68
C PRO A 63 9.81 -11.90 -7.49
N ARG A 64 9.79 -12.39 -6.26
CA ARG A 64 9.07 -13.59 -5.84
C ARG A 64 7.82 -13.19 -5.06
N TYR A 65 6.65 -13.63 -5.51
CA TYR A 65 5.40 -13.47 -4.77
C TYR A 65 5.46 -14.17 -3.41
N LEU A 66 5.00 -13.50 -2.34
CA LEU A 66 4.91 -14.08 -1.00
C LEU A 66 3.45 -14.36 -0.61
N LEU A 67 2.64 -13.31 -0.49
CA LEU A 67 1.27 -13.39 -0.01
C LEU A 67 0.46 -12.16 -0.40
N TYR A 68 -0.86 -12.25 -0.33
CA TYR A 68 -1.78 -11.14 -0.42
C TYR A 68 -2.51 -10.90 0.90
N ILE A 69 -3.02 -9.68 1.08
CA ILE A 69 -3.84 -9.24 2.21
C ILE A 69 -5.03 -8.46 1.65
N TYR A 70 -6.23 -9.00 1.80
CA TYR A 70 -7.48 -8.32 1.47
C TYR A 70 -7.74 -7.15 2.42
N SER A 71 -8.54 -6.18 1.96
CA SER A 71 -9.00 -5.06 2.80
C SER A 71 -9.84 -5.50 4.00
N SER A 72 -10.50 -6.66 3.92
CA SER A 72 -11.21 -7.31 5.03
C SER A 72 -10.28 -7.97 6.07
N GLY A 73 -8.96 -8.01 5.82
CA GLY A 73 -7.97 -8.63 6.69
C GLY A 73 -7.64 -10.09 6.36
N GLY A 74 -8.41 -10.74 5.48
CA GLY A 74 -8.09 -12.10 5.01
C GLY A 74 -6.77 -12.15 4.24
N THR A 75 -6.02 -13.24 4.39
CA THR A 75 -4.71 -13.41 3.75
C THR A 75 -4.61 -14.73 3.00
N GLY A 76 -3.71 -14.79 2.02
CA GLY A 76 -3.40 -16.01 1.29
C GLY A 76 -1.95 -15.99 0.84
N ARG A 77 -1.27 -17.11 1.07
CA ARG A 77 0.16 -17.26 0.79
C ARG A 77 0.37 -18.04 -0.50
N GLY A 78 1.44 -17.72 -1.22
CA GLY A 78 1.83 -18.47 -2.40
C GLY A 78 2.31 -19.87 -2.09
N ASP A 79 2.24 -20.74 -3.09
CA ASP A 79 2.73 -22.11 -3.01
C ASP A 79 4.24 -22.14 -2.76
N GLY A 80 4.67 -23.03 -1.87
CA GLY A 80 6.09 -23.18 -1.52
C GLY A 80 6.72 -21.99 -0.79
N ILE A 81 5.91 -21.02 -0.34
CA ILE A 81 6.37 -19.96 0.56
C ILE A 81 6.40 -20.50 2.00
N PRO A 82 7.47 -20.30 2.78
CA PRO A 82 7.58 -20.83 4.14
C PRO A 82 6.56 -20.25 5.14
N GLU A 83 6.21 -21.04 6.16
CA GLU A 83 5.30 -20.68 7.29
C GLU A 83 5.74 -19.48 8.12
N ARG A 84 7.03 -19.13 8.07
CA ARG A 84 7.52 -17.94 8.77
C ARG A 84 6.98 -16.63 8.20
N PHE A 85 6.41 -16.63 6.99
CA PHE A 85 5.79 -15.45 6.39
C PHE A 85 4.30 -15.42 6.69
N SER A 86 3.86 -14.31 7.26
CA SER A 86 2.48 -14.06 7.67
C SER A 86 2.06 -12.63 7.30
N GLY A 87 0.78 -12.45 7.02
CA GLY A 87 0.20 -11.15 6.69
C GLY A 87 -0.82 -10.73 7.73
N SER A 88 -0.91 -9.43 8.01
CA SER A 88 -2.02 -8.85 8.77
C SER A 88 -2.39 -7.47 8.26
N GLY A 89 -3.63 -7.03 8.48
CA GLY A 89 -4.07 -5.72 8.03
C GLY A 89 -5.20 -5.17 8.90
N SER A 90 -5.26 -3.84 9.01
CA SER A 90 -6.34 -3.11 9.67
C SER A 90 -6.43 -1.70 9.09
N GLY A 91 -7.64 -1.27 8.73
CA GLY A 91 -7.87 0.03 8.08
C GLY A 91 -7.03 0.17 6.80
N THR A 92 -6.18 1.19 6.75
CA THR A 92 -5.24 1.43 5.64
C THR A 92 -3.88 0.73 5.82
N ASN A 93 -3.63 0.10 6.96
CA ASN A 93 -2.35 -0.54 7.25
C ASN A 93 -2.33 -2.00 6.83
N ARG A 94 -1.18 -2.44 6.30
CA ARG A 94 -0.86 -3.80 5.92
C ARG A 94 0.52 -4.15 6.44
N PHE A 95 0.68 -5.37 6.93
CA PHE A 95 1.92 -5.83 7.53
C PHE A 95 2.32 -7.19 6.97
N LEU A 96 3.61 -7.35 6.73
CA LEU A 96 4.27 -8.63 6.51
C LEU A 96 5.13 -8.92 7.74
N SER A 97 5.09 -10.15 8.25
CA SER A 97 5.92 -10.62 9.36
C SER A 97 6.51 -11.99 9.05
#